data_AF-A0A9X2W2D1-F1
#
_entry.id   AF-A0A9X2W2D1-F1
#
_cell.length_a   1.000
_cell.length_b   1.000
_cell.length_c   1.000
_cell.angle_alpha   90.00
_cell.angle_beta   90.00
_cell.angle_gamma   90.00
#
_symmetry.space_group_name_H-M   'P 1'
#
loop_
_entity.id
_entity.type
_entity.pdbx_description
1 polymer ?
#
loop_
_entity_poly.entity_id
_entity_poly.type
_entity_poly.pdbx_seq_one_letter_code
_entity_poly.pdbx_strand_id
1 'polypeptide(L)'
;MRESLLTIHVLAIAVWIGAGFYELWLGRLFLRSDGSAAEAPLIRAIYRSDLAVFGATLIAFVAGIALALTQGWGFFNDLWLGIKQAIMFGVLAVVAMIFPRAIRLGKAIDALPHGDGPVPRALKAQYAALEPWYALMRIAAVLAVGLAVFKPV
;
A
#
# COMPACT_ATOMS: atom_id res chain seq x y z
N MET A 1 -21.94 5.51 -15.22
CA MET A 1 -20.45 5.60 -15.32
C MET A 1 -19.82 6.29 -14.11
N ARG A 2 -20.22 7.51 -13.76
CA ARG A 2 -19.68 8.25 -12.60
C ARG A 2 -19.82 7.48 -11.27
N GLU A 3 -21.01 6.97 -10.98
CA GLU A 3 -21.28 6.21 -9.75
C GLU A 3 -20.41 4.95 -9.66
N SER A 4 -20.30 4.21 -10.76
CA SER A 4 -19.44 3.02 -10.84
C SER A 4 -17.97 3.35 -10.56
N LEU A 5 -17.44 4.44 -11.15
CA LEU A 5 -16.07 4.89 -10.89
C LEU A 5 -15.87 5.32 -9.44
N LEU A 6 -16.85 6.01 -8.85
CA LEU A 6 -16.81 6.40 -7.44
C LEU A 6 -16.81 5.17 -6.53
N THR A 7 -17.68 4.19 -6.79
CA THR A 7 -17.71 2.93 -6.03
C THR A 7 -16.37 2.21 -6.12
N ILE A 8 -15.81 2.05 -7.32
CA ILE A 8 -14.50 1.41 -7.51
C ILE A 8 -13.41 2.16 -6.74
N HIS A 9 -13.39 3.48 -6.84
CA HIS A 9 -12.40 4.32 -6.16
C HIS A 9 -12.49 4.18 -4.63
N VAL A 10 -13.70 4.24 -4.07
CA VAL A 10 -13.94 4.09 -2.62
C VAL A 10 -13.57 2.69 -2.13
N LEU A 11 -13.96 1.64 -2.87
CA LEU A 11 -13.59 0.27 -2.53
C LEU A 11 -12.06 0.06 -2.58
N ALA A 12 -11.40 0.60 -3.60
CA ALA A 12 -9.95 0.53 -3.71
C ALA A 12 -9.25 1.25 -2.54
N ILE A 13 -9.75 2.43 -2.14
CA ILE A 13 -9.26 3.13 -0.94
C ILE A 13 -9.49 2.29 0.32
N ALA A 14 -10.67 1.70 0.48
CA ALA A 14 -10.99 0.87 1.65
C ALA A 14 -10.06 -0.35 1.75
N VAL A 15 -9.80 -1.03 0.63
CA VAL A 15 -8.83 -2.13 0.57
C VAL A 15 -7.42 -1.62 0.86
N TRP A 16 -7.02 -0.50 0.25
CA TRP A 16 -5.69 0.08 0.44
C TRP A 16 -5.41 0.39 1.91
N ILE A 17 -6.35 0.98 2.62
CA ILE A 17 -6.23 1.29 4.05
C ILE A 17 -6.34 0.03 4.91
N GLY A 18 -7.38 -0.78 4.70
CA GLY A 18 -7.66 -1.97 5.50
C GLY A 18 -6.54 -2.98 5.42
N ALA A 19 -6.12 -3.36 4.21
CA ALA A 19 -4.97 -4.23 4.01
C ALA A 19 -3.68 -3.57 4.51
N GLY A 20 -3.56 -2.24 4.44
CA GLY A 20 -2.40 -1.53 4.94
C GLY A 20 -2.21 -1.55 6.45
N PHE A 21 -3.30 -1.40 7.22
CA PHE A 21 -3.24 -1.55 8.67
C PHE A 21 -2.98 -3.01 9.08
N TYR A 22 -3.59 -3.95 8.36
CA TYR A 22 -3.34 -5.37 8.57
C TYR A 22 -1.87 -5.74 8.34
N GLU A 23 -1.29 -5.27 7.23
CA GLU A 23 0.13 -5.48 6.90
C GLU A 23 1.06 -4.82 7.93
N LEU A 24 0.79 -3.57 8.36
CA LEU A 24 1.56 -2.91 9.42
C LEU A 24 1.58 -3.72 10.72
N TRP A 25 0.43 -4.27 11.11
CA TRP A 25 0.33 -5.11 12.30
C TRP A 25 1.11 -6.42 12.13
N LEU A 26 0.94 -7.11 11.00
CA LEU A 26 1.68 -8.32 10.68
C LEU A 26 3.19 -8.08 10.60
N GLY A 27 3.63 -6.98 9.99
CA GLY A 27 5.03 -6.61 9.85
C GLY A 27 5.71 -6.43 11.20
N ARG A 28 5.05 -5.74 12.13
CA ARG A 28 5.53 -5.60 13.51
C ARG A 28 5.59 -6.93 14.23
N LEU A 29 4.59 -7.80 14.03
CA LEU A 29 4.58 -9.14 14.61
C LEU A 29 5.74 -9.98 14.05
N PHE A 30 5.94 -9.99 12.74
CA PHE A 30 7.03 -10.69 12.06
C PHE A 30 8.41 -10.23 12.56
N LEU A 31 8.64 -8.92 12.65
CA LEU A 31 9.92 -8.38 13.14
C LEU A 31 10.21 -8.78 14.60
N ARG A 32 9.18 -8.95 15.43
CA ARG A 32 9.30 -9.37 16.84
C ARG A 32 9.41 -10.89 17.04
N SER A 33 9.08 -11.70 16.04
CA SER A 33 8.93 -13.16 16.19
C SER A 33 10.24 -13.92 15.91
N ASP A 34 11.39 -13.39 16.34
CA ASP A 34 12.73 -13.88 15.96
C ASP A 34 12.95 -15.35 16.29
N GLY A 35 13.28 -16.13 15.26
CA GLY A 35 13.55 -17.57 15.36
C GLY A 35 12.30 -18.43 15.63
N SER A 36 11.10 -17.85 15.58
CA SER A 36 9.87 -18.62 15.76
C SER A 36 9.49 -19.41 14.50
N ALA A 37 8.72 -20.50 14.70
CA ALA A 37 8.13 -21.26 13.61
C ALA A 37 7.10 -20.43 12.81
N ALA A 38 6.59 -19.33 13.37
CA ALA A 38 5.60 -18.47 12.73
C ALA A 38 6.19 -17.49 11.70
N GLU A 39 7.51 -17.35 11.58
CA GLU A 39 8.11 -16.35 10.69
C GLU A 39 7.77 -16.59 9.21
N ALA A 40 7.91 -17.82 8.72
CA ALA A 40 7.61 -18.18 7.33
C ALA A 40 6.13 -17.96 6.93
N PRO A 41 5.11 -18.40 7.70
CA PRO A 41 3.72 -18.10 7.37
C PRO A 41 3.39 -16.60 7.49
N LEU A 42 3.97 -15.89 8.47
CA LEU A 42 3.76 -14.44 8.61
C LEU A 42 4.29 -13.65 7.41
N ILE A 43 5.52 -13.90 6.97
CA ILE A 43 6.10 -13.15 5.85
C ILE A 43 5.39 -13.44 4.52
N ARG A 44 4.86 -14.66 4.33
CA ARG A 44 3.98 -14.99 3.20
C ARG A 44 2.66 -14.23 3.25
N ALA A 45 2.04 -14.12 4.42
CA ALA A 45 0.80 -13.36 4.60
C ALA A 45 1.03 -11.87 4.31
N ILE A 46 2.13 -11.31 4.81
CA ILE A 46 2.57 -9.93 4.52
C ILE A 46 2.71 -9.74 3.02
N TYR A 47 3.50 -10.58 2.34
CA TYR A 47 3.74 -10.44 0.89
C TYR A 47 2.45 -10.49 0.05
N ARG A 48 1.51 -11.38 0.36
CA ARG A 48 0.21 -11.42 -0.32
C ARG A 48 -0.61 -10.15 -0.08
N SER A 49 -0.53 -9.60 1.13
CA SER A 49 -1.17 -8.35 1.49
C SER A 49 -0.54 -7.15 0.76
N ASP A 50 0.79 -7.11 0.63
CA ASP A 50 1.52 -6.08 -0.13
C ASP A 50 1.05 -6.01 -1.58
N LEU A 51 0.89 -7.16 -2.23
CA LEU A 51 0.41 -7.21 -3.62
C LEU A 51 -1.01 -6.66 -3.74
N ALA A 52 -1.90 -7.02 -2.81
CA ALA A 52 -3.27 -6.49 -2.77
C ALA A 52 -3.27 -4.97 -2.57
N VAL A 53 -2.38 -4.45 -1.73
CA VAL A 53 -2.19 -3.02 -1.50
C VAL A 53 -1.72 -2.32 -2.77
N PHE A 54 -0.70 -2.85 -3.45
CA PHE A 54 -0.16 -2.22 -4.66
C PHE A 54 -1.24 -2.16 -5.75
N GLY A 55 -1.99 -3.25 -5.92
CA GLY A 55 -3.14 -3.28 -6.82
C GLY A 55 -4.21 -2.24 -6.44
N ALA A 56 -4.60 -2.19 -5.17
CA ALA A 56 -5.58 -1.23 -4.67
C ALA A 56 -5.13 0.22 -4.85
N THR A 57 -3.86 0.52 -4.59
CA THR A 57 -3.23 1.82 -4.82
C THR A 57 -3.34 2.25 -6.28
N LEU A 58 -3.02 1.34 -7.22
CA LEU A 58 -3.09 1.62 -8.65
C LEU A 58 -4.54 1.81 -9.13
N ILE A 59 -5.47 0.98 -8.68
CA ILE A 59 -6.89 1.11 -9.02
C ILE A 59 -7.45 2.44 -8.49
N ALA A 60 -7.13 2.79 -7.24
CA ALA A 60 -7.55 4.05 -6.63
C ALA A 60 -7.03 5.23 -7.45
N PHE A 61 -5.75 5.21 -7.86
CA PHE A 61 -5.18 6.24 -8.72
C PHE A 61 -5.92 6.37 -10.06
N VAL A 62 -6.04 5.27 -10.82
CA VAL A 62 -6.67 5.29 -12.16
C VAL A 62 -8.12 5.78 -12.07
N ALA A 63 -8.89 5.28 -11.09
CA ALA A 63 -10.26 5.71 -10.87
C ALA A 63 -10.34 7.18 -10.46
N GLY A 64 -9.41 7.66 -9.61
CA GLY A 64 -9.34 9.05 -9.18
C GLY A 64 -9.03 10.01 -10.33
N ILE A 65 -8.09 9.64 -11.21
CA ILE A 65 -7.78 10.40 -12.42
C ILE A 65 -8.98 10.43 -13.37
N ALA A 66 -9.61 9.28 -13.62
CA ALA A 66 -10.79 9.20 -14.47
C ALA A 66 -11.95 10.08 -13.93
N LEU A 67 -12.18 10.07 -12.61
CA LEU A 67 -13.15 10.95 -11.96
C LEU A 67 -12.82 12.43 -12.14
N ALA A 68 -11.56 12.83 -11.92
CA ALA A 68 -11.14 14.22 -12.07
C ALA A 68 -11.32 14.72 -13.52
N LEU A 69 -10.97 13.89 -14.51
CA LEU A 69 -11.14 14.20 -15.93
C LEU A 69 -12.62 14.32 -16.31
N THR A 70 -13.47 13.37 -15.88
CA THR A 70 -14.91 13.37 -16.22
C THR A 70 -15.68 14.52 -15.59
N GLN A 71 -15.21 15.08 -14.48
CA GLN A 71 -15.84 16.23 -13.81
C GLN A 71 -15.32 17.57 -14.33
N GLY A 72 -14.31 17.59 -15.21
CA GLY A 72 -13.72 18.83 -15.72
C GLY A 72 -12.96 19.62 -14.66
N TRP A 73 -12.62 19.00 -13.53
CA TRP A 73 -12.04 19.71 -12.38
C TRP A 73 -10.58 20.11 -12.60
N GLY A 74 -9.96 19.73 -13.73
CA GLY A 74 -8.55 19.97 -13.98
C GLY A 74 -7.67 19.38 -12.87
N PHE A 75 -6.35 19.47 -13.02
CA PHE A 75 -5.44 19.08 -11.94
C PHE A 75 -5.19 20.21 -10.94
N PHE A 76 -5.42 21.46 -11.35
CA PHE A 76 -4.99 22.66 -10.61
C PHE A 76 -6.06 23.73 -10.47
N ASN A 77 -7.32 23.46 -10.84
CA ASN A 77 -8.37 24.48 -10.70
C ASN A 77 -8.81 24.66 -9.23
N ASP A 78 -8.50 23.70 -8.38
CA ASP A 78 -8.76 23.74 -6.93
C ASP A 78 -7.49 23.28 -6.20
N LEU A 79 -6.93 24.14 -5.34
CA LEU A 79 -5.74 23.86 -4.52
C LEU A 79 -5.92 22.55 -3.74
N TRP A 80 -7.14 22.31 -3.26
CA TRP A 80 -7.51 21.10 -2.55
C TRP A 80 -7.29 19.82 -3.37
N LEU A 81 -7.73 19.85 -4.62
CA LEU A 81 -7.58 18.72 -5.53
C LEU A 81 -6.11 18.50 -5.89
N GLY A 82 -5.37 19.61 -6.09
CA GLY A 82 -3.93 19.58 -6.33
C GLY A 82 -3.15 18.93 -5.19
N ILE A 83 -3.48 19.23 -3.92
CA ILE A 83 -2.85 18.60 -2.75
C ILE A 83 -3.09 17.08 -2.74
N LYS A 84 -4.34 16.64 -2.99
CA LYS A 84 -4.67 15.20 -3.03
C LYS A 84 -3.91 14.47 -4.14
N GLN A 85 -3.80 15.10 -5.30
CA GLN A 85 -3.05 14.55 -6.43
C GLN A 85 -1.55 14.48 -6.12
N ALA A 86 -0.98 15.52 -5.51
CA ALA A 86 0.42 15.53 -5.08
C ALA A 86 0.72 14.39 -4.09
N ILE A 87 -0.16 14.15 -3.11
CA ILE A 87 -0.02 13.01 -2.19
C ILE A 87 -0.06 11.68 -2.96
N MET A 88 -1.02 11.52 -3.88
CA MET A 88 -1.15 10.30 -4.66
C MET A 88 0.07 10.06 -5.57
N PHE A 89 0.61 11.11 -6.20
CA PHE A 89 1.86 11.01 -6.96
C PHE A 89 3.05 10.66 -6.06
N GLY A 90 3.12 11.21 -4.85
CA GLY A 90 4.12 10.84 -3.86
C GLY A 90 4.04 9.36 -3.49
N VAL A 91 2.84 8.84 -3.24
CA VAL A 91 2.61 7.41 -3.02
C VAL A 91 3.07 6.57 -4.21
N LEU A 92 2.71 6.97 -5.44
CA LEU A 92 3.14 6.24 -6.64
C LEU A 92 4.65 6.26 -6.83
N ALA A 93 5.32 7.37 -6.51
CA ALA A 93 6.78 7.45 -6.56
C ALA A 93 7.42 6.48 -5.56
N VAL A 94 6.87 6.38 -4.34
CA VAL A 94 7.31 5.39 -3.35
C VAL A 94 7.06 3.97 -3.86
N VAL A 95 5.86 3.68 -4.39
CA VAL A 95 5.55 2.37 -5.00
C VAL A 95 6.54 2.04 -6.11
N ALA A 96 6.78 2.94 -7.06
CA ALA A 96 7.72 2.71 -8.15
C ALA A 96 9.14 2.41 -7.65
N MET A 97 9.56 3.06 -6.56
CA MET A 97 10.85 2.82 -5.92
C MET A 97 10.94 1.45 -5.24
N ILE A 98 9.91 1.05 -4.49
CA ILE A 98 9.96 -0.16 -3.64
C ILE A 98 9.45 -1.41 -4.33
N PHE A 99 8.55 -1.29 -5.31
CA PHE A 99 7.88 -2.42 -5.96
C PHE A 99 8.87 -3.44 -6.54
N PRO A 100 9.93 -3.05 -7.27
CA PRO A 100 10.92 -4.02 -7.77
C PRO A 100 11.64 -4.77 -6.63
N ARG A 101 11.85 -4.11 -5.49
CA ARG A 101 12.47 -4.73 -4.30
C ARG A 101 11.48 -5.68 -3.62
N ALA A 102 10.22 -5.28 -3.49
CA ALA A 102 9.15 -6.10 -2.94
C ALA A 102 8.92 -7.38 -3.78
N ILE A 103 8.95 -7.29 -5.12
CA ILE A 103 8.86 -8.46 -6.00
C ILE A 103 10.05 -9.40 -5.82
N ARG A 104 11.28 -8.88 -5.70
CA ARG A 104 12.47 -9.71 -5.45
C ARG A 104 12.39 -10.40 -4.08
N LEU A 105 11.94 -9.69 -3.06
CA LEU A 105 11.68 -10.24 -1.74
C LEU A 105 10.60 -11.33 -1.79
N GLY A 106 9.51 -11.08 -2.52
CA GLY A 106 8.44 -12.03 -2.79
C GLY A 106 8.92 -13.34 -3.39
N LYS A 107 9.76 -13.27 -4.43
CA LYS A 107 10.38 -14.47 -5.02
C LYS A 107 11.23 -15.25 -4.02
N ALA A 108 11.94 -14.56 -3.12
CA ALA A 108 12.71 -15.21 -2.07
C ALA A 108 11.80 -15.85 -1.00
N ILE A 109 10.66 -15.24 -0.70
CA ILE A 109 9.64 -15.78 0.21
C ILE A 109 8.96 -17.02 -0.38
N ASP A 110 8.64 -16.99 -1.67
CA ASP A 110 8.03 -18.12 -2.39
C ASP A 110 8.98 -19.32 -2.47
N ALA A 111 10.30 -19.09 -2.44
CA ALA A 111 11.32 -20.13 -2.40
C ALA A 111 11.55 -20.75 -1.01
N LEU A 112 10.93 -20.22 0.06
CA LEU A 112 11.03 -20.82 1.40
C LEU A 112 10.31 -22.18 1.43
N PRO A 113 10.80 -23.16 2.21
CA PRO A 113 10.10 -24.43 2.42
C PRO A 113 8.65 -24.22 2.88
N HIS A 114 7.70 -24.94 2.29
CA HIS A 114 6.29 -24.85 2.70
C HIS A 114 6.13 -25.25 4.18
N GLY A 115 5.19 -24.58 4.86
CA GLY A 115 4.93 -24.77 6.29
C GLY A 115 5.61 -23.73 7.18
N ASP A 116 5.73 -24.12 8.45
CA ASP A 116 6.25 -23.31 9.54
C ASP A 116 7.78 -23.41 9.62
N GLY A 117 8.43 -22.34 10.06
CA GLY A 117 9.86 -22.32 10.26
C GLY A 117 10.43 -20.90 10.36
N PRO A 118 11.66 -20.79 10.88
CA PRO A 118 12.37 -19.53 10.91
C PRO A 118 12.74 -19.07 9.50
N VAL A 119 12.83 -17.76 9.32
CA VAL A 119 13.21 -17.10 8.07
C VAL A 119 14.69 -16.71 8.13
N PRO A 120 15.45 -16.84 7.04
CA PRO A 120 16.83 -16.39 7.02
C PRO A 120 16.97 -14.91 7.40
N ARG A 121 17.93 -14.58 8.28
CA ARG A 121 18.17 -13.20 8.76
C ARG A 121 18.32 -12.18 7.62
N ALA A 122 18.93 -12.59 6.51
CA ALA A 122 19.08 -11.74 5.32
C ALA A 122 17.73 -11.32 4.73
N LEU A 123 16.74 -12.22 4.70
CA LEU A 123 15.39 -11.93 4.18
C LEU A 123 14.63 -11.01 5.14
N LYS A 124 14.77 -11.25 6.44
CA LYS A 124 14.21 -10.37 7.49
C LYS A 124 14.80 -8.96 7.44
N ALA A 125 16.10 -8.82 7.20
CA ALA A 125 16.76 -7.54 7.02
C ALA A 125 16.28 -6.80 5.76
N GLN A 126 16.05 -7.52 4.65
CA GLN A 126 15.47 -6.93 3.44
C GLN A 126 14.05 -6.40 3.69
N TYR A 127 13.22 -7.16 4.40
CA TYR A 127 11.89 -6.71 4.79
C TYR A 127 11.97 -5.48 5.71
N ALA A 128 12.82 -5.50 6.73
CA ALA A 128 13.01 -4.38 7.66
C ALA A 128 13.46 -3.09 6.94
N ALA A 129 14.22 -3.19 5.85
CA ALA A 129 14.61 -2.04 5.03
C ALA A 129 13.45 -1.46 4.19
N LEU A 130 12.40 -2.24 3.92
CA LEU A 130 11.20 -1.80 3.21
C LEU A 130 10.12 -1.23 4.15
N GLU A 131 10.09 -1.67 5.40
CA GLU A 131 9.07 -1.28 6.39
C GLU A 131 8.84 0.23 6.51
N PRO A 132 9.87 1.10 6.56
CA PRO A 132 9.66 2.55 6.65
C PRO A 132 8.92 3.12 5.44
N TRP A 133 9.14 2.54 4.26
CA TRP A 133 8.48 2.97 3.03
C TRP A 133 7.03 2.52 2.98
N TYR A 134 6.74 1.31 3.47
CA TYR A 134 5.37 0.85 3.66
C TYR A 134 4.63 1.75 4.65
N ALA A 135 5.24 2.07 5.80
CA ALA A 135 4.69 2.98 6.78
C ALA A 135 4.41 4.38 6.19
N LEU A 136 5.34 4.93 5.41
CA LEU A 136 5.16 6.20 4.71
C LEU A 136 3.96 6.17 3.76
N MET A 137 3.80 5.11 2.97
CA MET A 137 2.63 4.94 2.10
C MET A 137 1.33 4.91 2.88
N ARG A 138 1.31 4.33 4.09
CA ARG A 138 0.10 4.28 4.94
C ARG A 138 -0.24 5.64 5.52
N ILE A 139 0.75 6.37 6.01
CA ILE A 139 0.57 7.73 6.51
C ILE A 139 -0.01 8.60 5.39
N ALA A 140 0.56 8.51 4.18
CA ALA A 140 0.05 9.23 3.02
C ALA A 140 -1.41 8.83 2.66
N ALA A 141 -1.76 7.54 2.73
CA ALA A 141 -3.13 7.07 2.50
C ALA A 141 -4.12 7.66 3.52
N VAL A 142 -3.77 7.61 4.81
CA VAL A 142 -4.58 8.16 5.90
C VAL A 142 -4.74 9.67 5.74
N LEU A 143 -3.66 10.39 5.39
CA LEU A 143 -3.73 11.82 5.10
C LEU A 143 -4.63 12.11 3.90
N ALA A 144 -4.53 11.35 2.81
CA ALA A 144 -5.37 11.53 1.62
C ALA A 144 -6.86 11.34 1.94
N VAL A 145 -7.20 10.36 2.78
CA VAL A 145 -8.58 10.10 3.23
C VAL A 145 -9.05 11.14 4.22
N GLY A 146 -8.20 11.53 5.18
CA GLY A 146 -8.49 12.60 6.12
C GLY A 146 -8.80 13.90 5.38
N LEU A 147 -7.99 14.23 4.38
CA LEU A 147 -8.30 15.30 3.46
C LEU A 147 -9.67 15.02 2.82
N ALA A 148 -9.89 13.88 2.16
CA ALA A 148 -11.17 13.59 1.51
C ALA A 148 -12.44 13.83 2.37
N VAL A 149 -12.38 13.55 3.67
CA VAL A 149 -13.47 13.81 4.63
C VAL A 149 -13.55 15.29 5.02
N PHE A 150 -12.42 15.92 5.35
CA PHE A 150 -12.35 17.30 5.84
C PHE A 150 -11.99 18.28 4.72
N LYS A 151 -12.82 18.38 3.68
CA LYS A 151 -12.65 19.44 2.68
C LYS A 151 -12.65 20.81 3.38
N PRO A 152 -11.55 21.57 3.36
CA PRO A 152 -11.55 22.93 3.88
C PRO A 152 -12.54 23.74 3.04
N VAL A 153 -13.44 24.43 3.74
CA VAL A 153 -14.48 25.29 3.17
C VAL A 153 -13.85 26.58 2.65
#